data_AF-A0A367R3L2-F1
#
_entry.id   AF-A0A367R3L2-F1
#
_cell.length_a   1.000
_cell.length_b   1.000
_cell.length_c   1.000
_cell.angle_alpha   90.00
_cell.angle_beta   90.00
_cell.angle_gamma   90.00
#
_symmetry.space_group_name_H-M   'P 1'
#
loop_
_entity.id
_entity.type
_entity.pdbx_description
1 polymer ?
#
loop_
_entity_poly.entity_id
_entity_poly.type
_entity_poly.pdbx_seq_one_letter_code
_entity_poly.pdbx_strand_id
1 'polypeptide(L)'
;MDEPKGDDKNNFLYPRSRYYGQFKPDNLVFNANLQEFAQKVGYITSLETNGKLSPDEAYKQIKALWKQLKSSKKGLKICDVPPEQP
;
A
#
# COMPACT_ATOMS: atom_id res chain seq x y z
N MET A 1 24.01 -16.57 18.83
CA MET A 1 23.94 -15.75 17.60
C MET A 1 22.48 -15.42 17.41
N ASP A 2 22.08 -14.22 17.78
CA ASP A 2 20.72 -13.74 17.54
C ASP A 2 20.56 -13.46 16.04
N GLU A 3 19.65 -14.18 15.38
CA GLU A 3 19.29 -13.90 14.00
C GLU A 3 18.66 -12.50 13.90
N PRO A 4 19.02 -11.67 12.90
CA PRO A 4 18.38 -10.38 12.71
C PRO A 4 16.91 -10.61 12.36
N LYS A 5 16.02 -10.07 13.19
CA LYS A 5 14.58 -10.14 13.02
C LYS A 5 14.22 -9.53 11.66
N GLY A 6 13.73 -10.35 10.73
CA GLY A 6 13.45 -9.96 9.34
C GLY A 6 12.47 -8.78 9.16
N ASP A 7 11.79 -8.37 10.23
CA ASP A 7 10.90 -7.22 10.27
C ASP A 7 11.64 -5.87 10.17
N ASP A 8 12.90 -5.77 10.63
CA ASP A 8 13.57 -4.47 10.77
C ASP A 8 13.87 -3.80 9.42
N LYS A 9 14.26 -4.60 8.41
CA LYS A 9 14.54 -4.08 7.05
C LYS A 9 13.28 -3.60 6.36
N ASN A 10 12.18 -4.33 6.50
CA ASN A 10 10.91 -3.92 5.92
C ASN A 10 10.39 -2.67 6.61
N ASN A 11 10.49 -2.56 7.93
CA ASN A 11 10.06 -1.35 8.63
C ASN A 11 10.92 -0.12 8.27
N PHE A 12 12.23 -0.32 8.05
CA PHE A 12 13.13 0.75 7.63
C PHE A 12 12.87 1.23 6.20
N LEU A 13 12.73 0.30 5.26
CA LEU A 13 12.49 0.63 3.85
C LEU A 13 11.06 1.11 3.59
N TYR A 14 10.10 0.61 4.36
CA TYR A 14 8.67 0.83 4.21
C TYR A 14 8.05 1.45 5.48
N PRO A 15 8.39 2.70 5.82
CA PRO A 15 7.82 3.35 6.99
C PRO A 15 6.30 3.43 6.84
N ARG A 16 5.57 2.86 7.81
CA ARG A 16 4.12 2.91 7.87
C ARG A 16 3.68 4.06 8.77
N SER A 17 2.79 4.91 8.25
CA SER A 17 2.17 5.96 9.02
C SER A 17 1.06 5.39 9.91
N ARG A 18 0.87 6.00 11.08
CA ARG A 18 -0.24 5.64 11.96
C ARG A 18 -1.57 5.92 11.26
N TYR A 19 -2.54 5.03 11.46
CA TYR A 19 -3.90 5.25 11.00
C TYR A 19 -4.65 6.16 11.98
N TYR A 20 -5.30 7.21 11.46
CA TYR A 20 -6.06 8.20 12.23
C TYR A 20 -7.57 8.19 11.93
N GLY A 21 -8.05 7.22 11.14
CA GLY A 21 -9.47 7.10 10.85
C GLY A 21 -10.22 6.26 11.88
N GLN A 22 -11.50 6.01 11.62
CA GLN A 22 -12.36 5.22 12.51
C GLN A 22 -11.81 3.81 12.73
N PHE A 23 -11.70 3.40 13.99
CA PHE A 23 -11.21 2.09 14.36
C PHE A 23 -12.22 1.00 13.99
N LYS A 24 -12.02 0.40 12.82
CA LYS A 24 -12.67 -0.82 12.34
C LYS A 24 -11.57 -1.74 11.79
N PRO A 25 -11.59 -3.07 12.04
CA PRO A 25 -10.57 -3.98 11.53
C PRO A 25 -10.36 -3.86 10.02
N ASP A 26 -11.44 -3.77 9.25
CA ASP A 26 -11.40 -3.62 7.79
C ASP A 26 -10.68 -2.34 7.35
N ASN A 27 -10.94 -1.23 8.07
CA ASN A 27 -10.29 0.05 7.82
C ASN A 27 -8.78 -0.02 8.07
N LEU A 28 -8.36 -0.70 9.14
CA LEU A 28 -6.94 -0.88 9.46
C LEU A 28 -6.22 -1.72 8.41
N VAL A 29 -6.82 -2.85 8.01
CA VAL A 29 -6.28 -3.73 6.98
C VAL A 29 -6.17 -2.99 5.64
N PHE A 30 -7.22 -2.27 5.24
CA PHE A 30 -7.18 -1.52 3.99
C PHE A 30 -6.21 -0.35 4.03
N ASN A 31 -6.10 0.36 5.16
CA ASN A 31 -5.07 1.37 5.32
C ASN A 31 -3.67 0.76 5.16
N ALA A 32 -3.39 -0.42 5.73
CA ALA A 32 -2.12 -1.10 5.53
C ALA A 32 -1.87 -1.41 4.03
N ASN A 33 -2.87 -1.92 3.33
CA ASN A 33 -2.79 -2.21 1.89
C ASN A 33 -2.61 -0.93 1.04
N LEU A 34 -3.24 0.17 1.44
CA LEU A 34 -3.12 1.47 0.79
C LEU A 34 -1.71 2.06 0.98
N GLN A 35 -1.15 1.94 2.17
CA GLN A 35 0.23 2.38 2.44
C GLN A 35 1.24 1.55 1.64
N GLU A 36 1.07 0.23 1.57
CA GLU A 36 1.91 -0.63 0.73
C GLU A 36 1.80 -0.26 -0.76
N PHE A 37 0.59 0.00 -1.25
CA PHE A 37 0.37 0.51 -2.61
C PHE A 37 1.15 1.80 -2.86
N ALA A 38 1.03 2.79 -1.97
CA ALA A 38 1.70 4.08 -2.11
C ALA A 38 3.22 3.94 -2.14
N GLN A 39 3.78 3.11 -1.27
CA GLN A 39 5.22 2.82 -1.23
C GLN A 39 5.72 2.18 -2.53
N LYS A 40 5.03 1.14 -3.01
CA LYS A 40 5.41 0.45 -4.26
C LYS A 40 5.30 1.36 -5.47
N VAL A 41 4.26 2.20 -5.55
CA VAL A 41 4.14 3.21 -6.60
C VAL A 41 5.33 4.17 -6.56
N GLY A 42 5.68 4.69 -5.38
CA GLY A 42 6.84 5.58 -5.21
C GLY A 42 8.16 4.96 -5.68
N TYR A 43 8.38 3.67 -5.43
CA TYR A 43 9.55 2.96 -5.95
C TYR A 43 9.52 2.80 -7.45
N ILE A 44 8.39 2.40 -8.03
CA ILE A 44 8.26 2.25 -9.49
C ILE A 44 8.52 3.59 -10.18
N THR A 45 7.93 4.68 -9.69
CA THR A 45 8.16 6.02 -10.26
C THR A 45 9.62 6.46 -10.10
N SER A 46 10.25 6.14 -8.97
CA SER A 46 11.66 6.44 -8.76
C SER A 46 12.57 5.64 -9.71
N LEU A 47 12.26 4.37 -9.97
CA LEU A 47 13.01 3.54 -10.92
C LEU A 47 12.84 4.04 -12.36
N GLU A 48 11.62 4.42 -12.74
CA GLU A 48 11.34 5.01 -14.04
C GLU A 48 12.08 6.35 -14.23
N THR A 49 12.00 7.26 -13.24
CA THR A 49 12.69 8.55 -13.27
C THR A 49 14.21 8.39 -13.39
N ASN A 50 14.78 7.35 -12.78
CA ASN A 50 16.21 7.02 -12.88
C ASN A 50 16.55 6.16 -14.11
N GLY A 51 15.63 5.97 -15.06
CA GLY A 51 15.83 5.25 -16.32
C GLY A 51 16.00 3.74 -16.16
N LYS A 52 15.66 3.16 -15.01
CA LYS A 52 15.74 1.71 -14.74
C LYS A 52 14.50 0.95 -15.21
N LEU A 53 13.38 1.65 -15.39
CA LEU A 53 12.17 1.14 -16.00
C LEU A 53 11.76 2.05 -17.15
N SER A 54 11.17 1.47 -18.19
CA SER A 54 10.51 2.28 -19.22
C SER A 54 9.18 2.86 -18.68
N PRO A 55 8.69 3.99 -19.24
CA PRO A 55 7.40 4.55 -18.86
C PRO A 55 6.24 3.55 -19.01
N ASP A 56 6.25 2.73 -20.07
CA ASP A 56 5.22 1.71 -20.32
C ASP A 56 5.26 0.58 -19.28
N GLU A 57 6.47 0.13 -18.91
CA GLU A 57 6.63 -0.90 -17.88
C GLU A 57 6.20 -0.40 -16.51
N ALA A 58 6.60 0.81 -16.13
CA ALA A 58 6.16 1.47 -14.91
C ALA A 58 4.63 1.61 -14.85
N TYR A 59 4.02 2.06 -15.95
CA TYR A 59 2.56 2.16 -16.06
C TYR A 59 1.87 0.80 -15.88
N LYS A 60 2.36 -0.26 -16.53
CA LYS A 60 1.81 -1.62 -16.41
C LYS A 60 1.89 -2.13 -14.97
N GLN A 61 3.02 -1.92 -14.29
CA GLN A 61 3.21 -2.32 -12.90
C GLN A 61 2.27 -1.56 -11.96
N ILE A 62 2.17 -0.23 -12.09
CA ILE A 62 1.25 0.60 -11.29
C ILE A 62 -0.21 0.17 -11.52
N LYS A 63 -0.58 -0.11 -12.78
CA LYS A 63 -1.92 -0.60 -13.12
C LYS A 63 -2.22 -1.95 -12.47
N ALA A 64 -1.24 -2.85 -12.37
CA ALA A 64 -1.40 -4.12 -11.67
C ALA A 64 -1.61 -3.90 -10.15
N LEU A 65 -0.83 -3.02 -9.52
CA LEU A 65 -1.00 -2.65 -8.11
C LEU A 65 -2.37 -2.04 -7.84
N TRP A 66 -2.86 -1.17 -8.72
CA TRP A 66 -4.19 -0.59 -8.59
C TRP A 66 -5.30 -1.65 -8.64
N LYS A 67 -5.18 -2.64 -9.52
CA LYS A 67 -6.13 -3.77 -9.57
C LYS A 67 -6.12 -4.56 -8.26
N GLN A 68 -4.95 -4.81 -7.68
CA GLN A 68 -4.82 -5.50 -6.38
C GLN A 68 -5.49 -4.70 -5.26
N LEU A 69 -5.21 -3.39 -5.17
CA LEU A 69 -5.83 -2.51 -4.18
C LEU A 69 -7.36 -2.47 -4.33
N LYS A 70 -7.85 -2.40 -5.57
CA LYS A 70 -9.30 -2.45 -5.86
C LYS A 70 -9.93 -3.77 -5.42
N SER A 71 -9.27 -4.90 -5.65
CA SER A 71 -9.75 -6.21 -5.18
C SER A 71 -9.77 -6.31 -3.66
N SER A 72 -8.72 -5.83 -2.99
CA SER A 72 -8.66 -5.77 -1.52
C SER A 72 -9.82 -4.94 -0.96
N LYS A 73 -10.05 -3.74 -1.52
CA LYS A 73 -11.15 -2.86 -1.11
C LYS A 73 -12.52 -3.55 -1.18
N LYS A 74 -12.77 -4.30 -2.27
CA LYS A 74 -14.01 -5.05 -2.46
C LYS A 74 -14.16 -6.18 -1.44
N GLY A 75 -13.08 -6.92 -1.16
CA GLY A 75 -13.10 -8.00 -0.16
C GLY A 75 -13.42 -7.52 1.25
N LEU A 76 -13.00 -6.31 1.60
CA LEU A 76 -13.16 -5.70 2.92
C LEU A 76 -14.46 -4.89 3.10
N LYS A 77 -15.29 -4.75 2.05
CA LYS A 77 -16.61 -4.06 2.10
C LYS A 77 -16.61 -2.62 2.66
N ILE A 78 -15.50 -1.90 2.54
CA ILE A 78 -15.28 -0.59 3.18
C ILE A 78 -16.16 0.52 2.56
N CYS A 79 -16.73 0.30 1.38
CA CYS A 79 -17.65 1.26 0.74
C CYS A 79 -19.13 0.98 0.99
N ASP A 80 -19.47 -0.11 1.69
CA ASP A 80 -20.87 -0.46 1.94
C ASP A 80 -21.38 0.12 3.26
N VAL A 81 -20.52 0.79 4.03
CA VAL A 81 -20.87 1.41 5.30
C VAL A 81 -20.97 2.93 5.10
N PRO A 82 -22.16 3.54 5.27
CA PRO A 82 -22.30 4.99 5.27
C PRO A 82 -21.35 5.59 6.32
N PRO A 83 -20.77 6.78 6.07
CA PRO A 83 -20.07 7.50 7.11
C PRO A 83 -21.07 7.76 8.25
N GLU A 84 -20.89 7.10 9.39
CA GLU A 84 -21.58 7.46 10.62
C GLU A 84 -21.24 8.92 10.91
N GLN A 85 -22.28 9.76 10.87
CA GLN A 85 -22.21 11.18 11.13
C GLN A 85 -21.70 11.42 12.57
N PRO A 86 -20.98 12.52 12.82
CA PRO A 86 -20.39 12.83 14.11
C PRO A 86 -21.40 12.97 15.25
#